data_AF-A0A2D2H5Z2-F1
#
_entry.id   AF-A0A2D2H5Z2-F1
#
_cell.length_a   1.000
_cell.length_b   1.000
_cell.length_c   1.000
_cell.angle_alpha   90.00
_cell.angle_beta   90.00
_cell.angle_gamma   90.00
#
_symmetry.space_group_name_H-M   'P 1'
#
loop_
_entity.id
_entity.type
_entity.pdbx_description
1 polymer ?
#
loop_
_entity_poly.entity_id
_entity_poly.type
_entity_poly.pdbx_seq_one_letter_code
_entity_poly.pdbx_strand_id
1 'polypeptide(L)'
;MFNGRRSDGKPVRRPVSPHLQVYDMLQITSAMSISHRITGCAWVAGLLFMVWWLAAAASGPRAFAWVQWFAGSFVGVIVLMGLTAVAWYHTLNGIRHLVWDSGHGYDIPTTYRTGRLVLIATAALTAVTWIVALVAWIR
;
A
#
# COMPACT_ATOMS: atom_id res chain seq x y z
N MET A 1 11.41 1.78 27.83
CA MET A 1 11.98 0.91 28.89
C MET A 1 11.28 -0.43 28.83
N PHE A 2 12.01 -1.53 28.90
CA PHE A 2 11.47 -2.89 28.96
C PHE A 2 11.37 -3.33 30.43
N ASN A 3 10.25 -3.93 30.83
CA ASN A 3 10.10 -4.53 32.16
C ASN A 3 10.74 -5.92 32.14
N GLY A 4 11.97 -6.00 32.66
CA GLY A 4 12.67 -7.27 32.85
C GLY A 4 12.60 -7.75 34.30
N ARG A 5 13.10 -8.96 34.53
CA ARG A 5 13.44 -9.45 35.87
C ARG A 5 14.97 -9.62 35.97
N ARG A 6 15.52 -9.41 37.15
CA ARG A 6 16.91 -9.77 37.48
C ARG A 6 16.96 -11.27 37.86
N SER A 7 18.16 -11.83 37.98
CA SER A 7 18.37 -13.23 38.40
C SER A 7 17.81 -13.53 39.81
N ASP A 8 17.64 -12.50 40.64
CA ASP A 8 17.00 -12.58 41.96
C ASP A 8 15.46 -12.44 41.91
N GLY A 9 14.86 -12.42 40.71
CA GLY A 9 13.42 -12.30 40.50
C GLY A 9 12.86 -10.88 40.63
N LYS A 10 13.67 -9.88 41.04
CA LYS A 10 13.18 -8.51 41.23
C LYS A 10 12.86 -7.84 39.88
N PRO A 11 11.71 -7.15 39.76
CA PRO A 11 11.39 -6.40 38.55
C PRO A 11 12.36 -5.23 38.37
N VAL A 12 12.85 -5.04 37.15
CA VAL A 12 13.75 -3.94 36.78
C VAL A 12 13.32 -3.32 35.47
N ARG A 13 13.32 -1.99 35.39
CA ARG A 13 13.13 -1.27 34.13
C ARG A 13 14.48 -1.13 33.44
N ARG A 14 14.65 -1.84 32.31
CA ARG A 14 15.85 -1.76 31.49
C ARG A 14 15.66 -0.73 30.38
N PRO A 15 16.70 0.05 30.02
CA PRO A 15 16.65 0.87 28.83
C PRO A 15 16.50 -0.04 27.60
N VAL A 16 15.77 0.44 26.59
CA VAL A 16 15.64 -0.24 25.29
C VAL A 16 16.79 0.25 24.43
N SER A 17 17.48 -0.65 23.75
CA SER A 17 18.54 -0.26 22.82
C SER A 17 17.97 0.62 21.68
N PRO A 18 18.74 1.61 21.19
CA PRO A 18 18.38 2.32 19.97
C PRO A 18 18.21 1.33 18.81
N HIS A 19 17.15 1.48 18.00
CA HIS A 19 16.83 0.54 16.93
C HIS A 19 16.37 1.26 15.65
N LEU A 20 15.21 1.93 15.64
CA LEU A 20 14.69 2.56 14.41
C LEU A 20 15.55 3.71 13.87
N GLN A 21 16.13 4.50 14.76
CA GLN A 21 16.90 5.70 14.39
C GLN A 21 18.35 5.39 14.02
N VAL A 22 18.86 4.22 14.41
CA VAL A 22 20.27 3.84 14.23
C VAL A 22 20.42 2.79 13.12
N TYR A 23 19.41 1.96 12.89
CA TYR A 23 19.39 1.00 11.80
C TYR A 23 19.00 1.67 10.48
N ASP A 24 19.62 1.27 9.38
CA ASP A 24 19.25 1.73 8.04
C ASP A 24 17.92 1.12 7.59
N MET A 25 16.83 1.82 7.91
CA MET A 25 15.47 1.44 7.51
C MET A 25 15.18 1.72 6.03
N LEU A 26 16.07 2.44 5.31
CA LEU A 26 15.88 2.80 3.91
C LEU A 26 16.35 1.70 2.94
N GLN A 27 16.81 0.56 3.47
CA GLN A 27 16.97 -0.66 2.70
C GLN A 27 15.67 -0.99 1.95
N ILE A 28 15.78 -1.25 0.64
CA ILE A 28 14.62 -1.49 -0.24
C ILE A 28 13.68 -2.57 0.32
N THR A 29 14.22 -3.60 0.96
CA THR A 29 13.46 -4.72 1.53
C THR A 29 12.61 -4.29 2.71
N SER A 30 13.19 -3.60 3.67
CA SER A 30 12.51 -3.07 4.86
C SER A 30 11.49 -2.00 4.47
N ALA A 31 11.88 -1.06 3.60
CA ALA A 31 11.01 -0.01 3.07
C ALA A 31 9.79 -0.62 2.36
N MET A 32 9.99 -1.59 1.47
CA MET A 32 8.88 -2.25 0.77
C MET A 32 7.98 -3.04 1.72
N SER A 33 8.53 -3.68 2.75
CA SER A 33 7.73 -4.41 3.74
C SER A 33 6.78 -3.47 4.50
N ILE A 34 7.28 -2.33 5.00
CA ILE A 34 6.42 -1.35 5.68
C ILE A 34 5.43 -0.69 4.72
N SER A 35 5.85 -0.37 3.49
CA SER A 35 4.98 0.15 2.45
C SER A 35 3.86 -0.83 2.10
N HIS A 36 4.10 -2.14 2.08
CA HIS A 36 3.06 -3.15 1.83
C HIS A 36 1.97 -3.13 2.91
N ARG A 37 2.35 -2.93 4.18
CA ARG A 37 1.39 -2.78 5.29
C ARG A 37 0.60 -1.49 5.19
N ILE A 38 1.29 -0.36 4.93
CA ILE A 38 0.65 0.95 4.79
C ILE A 38 -0.34 0.94 3.62
N THR A 39 0.07 0.40 2.46
CA THR A 39 -0.79 0.26 1.29
C THR A 39 -1.95 -0.70 1.54
N GLY A 40 -1.78 -1.75 2.33
CA GLY A 40 -2.88 -2.61 2.76
C GLY A 40 -3.94 -1.84 3.55
N CYS A 41 -3.52 -1.04 4.53
CA CYS A 41 -4.43 -0.17 5.28
C CYS A 41 -5.10 0.89 4.37
N ALA A 42 -4.34 1.52 3.47
CA ALA A 42 -4.87 2.50 2.53
C ALA A 42 -5.86 1.87 1.54
N TRP A 43 -5.65 0.61 1.15
CA TRP A 43 -6.53 -0.10 0.22
C TRP A 43 -7.91 -0.39 0.82
N VAL A 44 -7.99 -0.54 2.16
CA VAL A 44 -9.28 -0.59 2.87
C VAL A 44 -10.08 0.70 2.66
N ALA A 45 -9.44 1.87 2.63
CA ALA A 45 -10.14 3.12 2.30
C ALA A 45 -10.68 3.12 0.87
N GLY A 46 -9.95 2.49 -0.06
CA GLY A 46 -10.43 2.24 -1.42
C GLY A 46 -11.69 1.36 -1.46
N LEU A 47 -11.75 0.31 -0.64
CA LEU A 47 -12.95 -0.52 -0.48
C LEU A 47 -14.14 0.30 0.05
N LEU A 48 -13.93 1.15 1.05
CA LEU A 48 -14.99 2.04 1.56
C LEU A 48 -15.50 2.99 0.48
N PHE A 49 -14.60 3.57 -0.31
CA PHE A 49 -14.97 4.41 -1.45
C PHE A 49 -15.79 3.62 -2.50
N MET A 50 -15.37 2.40 -2.83
CA MET A 50 -16.10 1.52 -3.75
C MET A 50 -17.52 1.21 -3.24
N VAL A 51 -17.66 0.90 -1.95
CA VAL A 51 -18.98 0.66 -1.32
C VAL A 51 -19.84 1.92 -1.39
N TRP A 52 -19.28 3.10 -1.09
CA TRP A 52 -20.01 4.36 -1.21
C TRP A 52 -20.49 4.61 -2.65
N TRP A 53 -19.62 4.37 -3.64
CA TRP A 53 -19.94 4.52 -5.06
C TRP A 53 -21.08 3.58 -5.48
N LEU A 54 -21.01 2.29 -5.12
CA LEU A 54 -22.05 1.30 -5.43
C LEU A 54 -23.38 1.62 -4.74
N ALA A 55 -23.35 2.00 -3.46
CA ALA A 55 -24.54 2.38 -2.72
C ALA A 55 -25.21 3.62 -3.32
N ALA A 56 -24.43 4.62 -3.74
CA ALA A 56 -24.95 5.81 -4.41
C ALA A 56 -25.55 5.49 -5.78
N ALA A 57 -24.92 4.60 -6.55
CA ALA A 57 -25.44 4.13 -7.84
C ALA A 57 -26.80 3.43 -7.68
N ALA A 58 -26.96 2.62 -6.63
CA ALA A 58 -28.23 1.95 -6.31
C ALA A 58 -29.30 2.87 -5.75
N SER A 59 -28.91 3.97 -5.07
CA SER A 59 -29.84 4.90 -4.42
C SER A 59 -30.51 5.90 -5.37
N GLY A 60 -30.03 5.99 -6.61
CA GLY A 60 -30.62 6.80 -7.67
C GLY A 60 -29.79 8.03 -8.07
N PRO A 61 -30.26 8.78 -9.10
CA PRO A 61 -29.42 9.71 -9.84
C PRO A 61 -28.83 10.85 -9.00
N ARG A 62 -29.59 11.38 -8.03
CA ARG A 62 -29.13 12.48 -7.17
C ARG A 62 -27.98 12.04 -6.26
N ALA A 63 -28.06 10.85 -5.67
CA ALA A 63 -27.00 10.33 -4.81
C ALA A 63 -25.75 10.04 -5.63
N PHE A 64 -25.91 9.42 -6.79
CA PHE A 64 -24.81 9.12 -7.70
C PHE A 64 -24.10 10.38 -8.20
N ALA A 65 -24.85 11.44 -8.53
CA ALA A 65 -24.28 12.72 -8.97
C ALA A 65 -23.32 13.33 -7.94
N TRP A 66 -23.57 13.17 -6.63
CA TRP A 66 -22.65 13.64 -5.60
C TRP A 66 -21.31 12.89 -5.60
N VAL A 67 -21.35 11.57 -5.76
CA VAL A 67 -20.12 10.77 -5.83
C VAL A 67 -19.35 11.10 -7.10
N GLN A 68 -20.03 11.25 -8.22
CA GLN A 68 -19.42 11.63 -9.50
C GLN A 68 -18.81 13.03 -9.43
N TRP A 69 -19.48 13.99 -8.79
CA TRP A 69 -18.93 15.33 -8.54
C TRP A 69 -17.64 15.27 -7.73
N PHE A 70 -17.62 14.50 -6.64
CA PHE A 70 -16.41 14.34 -5.83
C PHE A 70 -15.30 13.66 -6.63
N ALA A 71 -15.59 12.51 -7.26
CA ALA A 71 -14.64 11.73 -8.05
C ALA A 71 -14.03 12.51 -9.22
N GLY A 72 -14.82 13.38 -9.86
CA GLY A 72 -14.38 14.26 -10.95
C GLY A 72 -13.70 15.55 -10.48
N SER A 73 -13.75 15.89 -9.19
CA SER A 73 -13.04 17.05 -8.65
C SER A 73 -11.52 16.84 -8.70
N PHE A 74 -10.75 17.93 -8.69
CA PHE A 74 -9.29 17.87 -8.65
C PHE A 74 -8.77 16.98 -7.50
N VAL A 75 -9.35 17.12 -6.31
CA VAL A 75 -8.99 16.31 -5.14
C VAL A 75 -9.41 14.84 -5.34
N GLY A 76 -10.61 14.59 -5.87
CA GLY A 76 -11.08 13.24 -6.14
C GLY A 76 -10.19 12.49 -7.13
N VAL A 77 -9.77 13.15 -8.20
CA VAL A 77 -8.84 12.60 -9.19
C VAL A 77 -7.49 12.24 -8.56
N ILE A 78 -6.92 13.11 -7.71
CA ILE A 78 -5.69 12.81 -6.98
C ILE A 78 -5.87 11.59 -6.05
N VAL A 79 -6.99 11.54 -5.33
CA VAL A 79 -7.31 10.42 -4.43
C VAL A 79 -7.44 9.12 -5.23
N LEU A 80 -8.18 9.13 -6.34
CA LEU A 80 -8.34 7.98 -7.22
C LEU A 80 -6.98 7.53 -7.79
N MET A 81 -6.11 8.49 -8.16
CA MET A 81 -4.78 8.16 -8.68
C MET A 81 -3.92 7.48 -7.62
N GLY A 82 -3.93 8.04 -6.40
CA GLY A 82 -3.29 7.43 -5.24
C GLY A 82 -3.84 6.04 -4.94
N LEU A 83 -5.17 5.86 -4.95
CA LEU A 83 -5.81 4.57 -4.73
C LEU A 83 -5.41 3.54 -5.79
N THR A 84 -5.37 3.92 -7.07
CA THR A 84 -4.91 3.00 -8.14
C THR A 84 -3.45 2.59 -7.97
N ALA A 85 -2.56 3.52 -7.56
CA ALA A 85 -1.17 3.20 -7.28
C ALA A 85 -1.02 2.27 -6.06
N VAL A 86 -1.79 2.53 -5.00
CA VAL A 86 -1.89 1.68 -3.82
C VAL A 86 -2.35 0.27 -4.20
N ALA A 87 -3.38 0.15 -5.06
CA ALA A 87 -3.88 -1.13 -5.55
C ALA A 87 -2.78 -1.92 -6.24
N TRP A 88 -2.15 -1.34 -7.26
CA TRP A 88 -1.12 -2.02 -8.05
C TRP A 88 0.08 -2.42 -7.19
N TYR A 89 0.55 -1.52 -6.34
CA TYR A 89 1.67 -1.82 -5.45
C TYR A 89 1.33 -2.97 -4.50
N HIS A 90 0.18 -2.89 -3.82
CA HIS A 90 -0.21 -3.88 -2.83
C HIS A 90 -0.40 -5.27 -3.46
N THR A 91 -1.06 -5.33 -4.62
CA THR A 91 -1.25 -6.57 -5.37
C THR A 91 0.08 -7.15 -5.85
N LEU A 92 0.94 -6.36 -6.51
CA LEU A 92 2.21 -6.86 -7.05
C LEU A 92 3.17 -7.30 -5.95
N ASN A 93 3.29 -6.51 -4.87
CA ASN A 93 4.12 -6.92 -3.75
C ASN A 93 3.51 -8.11 -2.99
N GLY A 94 2.18 -8.21 -2.93
CA GLY A 94 1.47 -9.38 -2.40
C GLY A 94 1.78 -10.65 -3.20
N ILE A 95 1.78 -10.58 -4.54
CA ILE A 95 2.21 -11.70 -5.41
C ILE A 95 3.66 -12.09 -5.10
N ARG A 96 4.56 -11.11 -4.95
CA ARG A 96 5.95 -11.38 -4.54
C ARG A 96 6.03 -12.09 -3.19
N HIS A 97 5.19 -11.72 -2.21
CA HIS A 97 5.07 -12.44 -0.93
C HIS A 97 4.57 -13.87 -1.11
N LEU A 98 3.54 -14.11 -1.94
CA LEU A 98 3.06 -15.47 -2.22
C LEU A 98 4.11 -16.34 -2.91
N VAL A 99 4.93 -15.75 -3.79
CA VAL A 99 6.10 -16.44 -4.37
C VAL A 99 7.11 -16.81 -3.29
N TRP A 100 7.38 -15.91 -2.33
CA TRP A 100 8.20 -16.26 -1.18
C TRP A 100 7.55 -17.35 -0.33
N ASP A 101 6.25 -17.31 -0.07
CA ASP A 101 5.56 -18.35 0.72
C ASP A 101 5.61 -19.73 0.03
N SER A 102 5.74 -19.75 -1.30
CA SER A 102 5.92 -20.99 -2.09
C SER A 102 7.35 -21.56 -2.05
N GLY A 103 8.30 -20.93 -1.36
CA GLY A 103 9.67 -21.42 -1.23
C GLY A 103 10.69 -20.83 -2.21
N HIS A 104 10.34 -19.79 -2.97
CA HIS A 104 11.18 -19.27 -4.07
C HIS A 104 11.73 -17.86 -3.78
N GLY A 105 12.91 -17.53 -4.32
CA GLY A 105 13.39 -16.13 -4.42
C GLY A 105 13.89 -15.48 -3.14
N TYR A 106 14.44 -16.27 -2.21
CA TYR A 106 14.99 -15.79 -0.92
C TYR A 106 16.41 -15.24 -0.99
N ASP A 107 17.15 -15.47 -2.07
CA ASP A 107 18.50 -14.93 -2.19
C ASP A 107 18.46 -13.39 -2.29
N ILE A 108 19.48 -12.74 -1.72
CA ILE A 108 19.53 -11.28 -1.61
C ILE A 108 19.47 -10.62 -3.01
N PRO A 109 20.24 -11.06 -4.03
CA PRO A 109 20.14 -10.49 -5.37
C PRO A 109 18.74 -10.56 -5.97
N THR A 110 18.08 -11.73 -5.91
CA THR A 110 16.70 -11.91 -6.41
C THR A 110 15.71 -11.07 -5.64
N THR A 111 15.86 -10.98 -4.32
CA THR A 111 15.00 -10.15 -3.47
C THR A 111 15.06 -8.68 -3.90
N TYR A 112 16.25 -8.14 -4.20
CA TYR A 112 16.41 -6.77 -4.69
C TYR A 112 15.86 -6.59 -6.11
N ARG A 113 16.10 -7.56 -7.01
CA ARG A 113 15.61 -7.52 -8.40
C ARG A 113 14.09 -7.52 -8.44
N THR A 114 13.45 -8.45 -7.75
CA THR A 114 11.98 -8.53 -7.66
C THR A 114 11.39 -7.30 -6.97
N GLY A 115 12.08 -6.75 -5.97
CA GLY A 115 11.68 -5.49 -5.33
C GLY A 115 11.64 -4.31 -6.32
N ARG A 116 12.70 -4.11 -7.11
CA ARG A 116 12.73 -3.06 -8.15
C ARG A 116 11.68 -3.30 -9.23
N LEU A 117 11.49 -4.56 -9.63
CA LEU A 117 10.48 -4.93 -10.62
C LEU A 117 9.08 -4.52 -10.16
N VAL A 118 8.72 -4.80 -8.89
CA VAL A 118 7.43 -4.38 -8.32
C VAL A 118 7.25 -2.86 -8.38
N LEU A 119 8.27 -2.08 -8.04
CA LEU A 119 8.19 -0.60 -8.09
C LEU A 119 7.99 -0.09 -9.51
N ILE A 120 8.77 -0.58 -10.48
CA ILE A 120 8.67 -0.19 -11.89
C ILE A 120 7.31 -0.60 -12.45
N ALA A 121 6.88 -1.84 -12.21
CA ALA A 121 5.59 -2.35 -12.67
C ALA A 121 4.41 -1.58 -12.06
N THR A 122 4.50 -1.20 -10.78
CA THR A 122 3.49 -0.34 -10.12
C THR A 122 3.36 0.99 -10.85
N ALA A 123 4.47 1.68 -11.10
CA ALA A 123 4.46 2.97 -11.79
C ALA A 123 3.91 2.83 -13.22
N ALA A 124 4.36 1.81 -13.97
CA ALA A 124 3.92 1.56 -15.33
C ALA A 124 2.41 1.23 -15.40
N LEU A 125 1.92 0.31 -14.57
CA LEU A 125 0.50 -0.08 -14.57
C LEU A 125 -0.41 1.06 -14.10
N THR A 126 0.04 1.87 -13.15
CA THR A 126 -0.68 3.08 -12.75
C THR A 126 -0.77 4.06 -13.91
N ALA A 127 0.34 4.35 -14.59
CA ALA A 127 0.35 5.25 -15.74
C ALA A 127 -0.55 4.73 -16.87
N VAL A 128 -0.48 3.43 -17.21
CA VAL A 128 -1.34 2.80 -18.22
C VAL A 128 -2.82 2.92 -17.84
N THR A 129 -3.16 2.66 -16.58
CA THR A 129 -4.54 2.77 -16.08
C THR A 129 -5.09 4.18 -16.30
N TRP A 130 -4.31 5.21 -16.00
CA TRP A 130 -4.71 6.60 -16.16
C TRP A 130 -4.73 7.06 -17.62
N ILE A 131 -3.80 6.60 -18.45
CA ILE A 131 -3.84 6.85 -19.90
C ILE A 131 -5.14 6.28 -20.49
N VAL A 132 -5.48 5.03 -20.15
CA VAL A 132 -6.74 4.40 -20.60
C VAL A 132 -7.95 5.18 -20.09
N ALA A 133 -7.96 5.57 -18.81
CA ALA A 133 -9.05 6.35 -18.23
C ALA A 133 -9.23 7.72 -18.94
N LEU A 134 -8.13 8.43 -19.22
CA LEU A 134 -8.17 9.72 -19.92
C LEU A 134 -8.64 9.56 -21.38
N VAL A 135 -8.16 8.52 -22.08
CA VAL A 135 -8.62 8.23 -23.46
C VAL A 135 -10.10 7.88 -23.47
N ALA A 136 -10.57 7.09 -22.49
CA ALA A 136 -11.98 6.76 -22.35
C ALA A 136 -12.84 7.97 -21.97
N TRP A 137 -12.28 8.93 -21.24
CA TRP A 137 -12.97 10.15 -20.81
C TRP A 137 -13.16 11.17 -21.93
N ILE A 138 -12.22 11.24 -22.88
CA ILE A 138 -12.26 12.19 -24.00
C ILE A 138 -13.18 11.70 -25.14
N ARG A 139 -13.50 10.41 -25.16
CA ARG A 139 -14.43 9.80 -26.12
C ARG A 139 -15.87 9.94 -25.65
#